data_AF-A0A349ZZQ0-F1
#
_entry.id   AF-A0A349ZZQ0-F1
#
_cell.length_a   1.000
_cell.length_b   1.000
_cell.length_c   1.000
_cell.angle_alpha   90.00
_cell.angle_beta   90.00
_cell.angle_gamma   90.00
#
_symmetry.space_group_name_H-M   'P 1'
#
loop_
_entity.id
_entity.type
_entity.pdbx_description
1 polymer ?
#
loop_
_entity_poly.entity_id
_entity_poly.type
_entity_poly.pdbx_seq_one_letter_code
_entity_poly.pdbx_strand_id
1 'polypeptide(L)'
;DIRNLFAELPESKIRGYKAGRFSFNVKGGRCETCQGGGLKVIEMNFLPDVYVHCETCNGKRFNRETLEVRYKGKSISDVLEMTIDEATEFFQPIPKIYAKVKTLQDVGLGYITLGQQSTTLSGGEAQRIKLATELSKRQTGNTLYILDE
;
A
#
# COMPACT_ATOMS: atom_id res chain seq x y z
N ASP A 1 8.26 0.25 -5.75
CA ASP A 1 7.97 0.71 -7.12
C ASP A 1 7.00 1.88 -7.16
N ILE A 2 5.79 1.80 -6.60
CA ILE A 2 4.84 2.93 -6.55
C ILE A 2 5.48 4.21 -5.95
N ARG A 3 6.19 4.10 -4.83
CA ARG A 3 6.91 5.26 -4.24
C ARG A 3 7.94 5.89 -5.19
N ASN A 4 8.60 5.07 -6.02
CA ASN A 4 9.56 5.56 -7.00
C ASN A 4 8.84 6.26 -8.16
N LEU A 5 7.71 5.70 -8.62
CA LEU A 5 6.85 6.38 -9.60
C LEU A 5 6.48 7.79 -9.13
N PHE A 6 5.98 7.93 -7.90
CA PHE A 6 5.62 9.25 -7.35
C PHE A 6 6.82 10.18 -7.22
N ALA A 7 8.00 9.67 -6.87
CA ALA A 7 9.23 10.46 -6.80
C ALA A 7 9.71 10.97 -8.17
N GLU A 8 9.40 10.26 -9.25
CA GLU A 8 9.80 10.62 -10.62
C GLU A 8 8.88 11.66 -11.28
N LEU A 9 7.74 11.99 -10.67
CA LEU A 9 6.79 12.98 -11.19
C LEU A 9 7.41 14.39 -11.26
N PRO A 10 7.02 15.23 -12.23
CA PRO A 10 7.55 16.59 -12.37
C PRO A 10 7.43 17.42 -11.08
N GLU A 11 6.27 17.39 -10.42
CA GLU A 11 6.01 18.12 -9.18
C GLU A 11 6.93 17.66 -8.06
N SER A 12 7.18 16.34 -7.96
CA SER A 12 8.10 15.77 -7.00
C SER A 12 9.54 16.20 -7.27
N LYS A 13 9.96 16.21 -8.54
CA LYS A 13 11.31 16.65 -8.93
C LYS A 13 11.56 18.10 -8.59
N ILE A 14 10.59 18.98 -8.87
CA ILE A 14 10.66 20.41 -8.53
C ILE A 14 10.77 20.61 -7.01
N ARG A 15 9.99 19.86 -6.23
CA ARG A 15 9.99 19.94 -4.75
C ARG A 15 11.13 19.15 -4.09
N GLY A 16 11.98 18.48 -4.86
CA GLY A 16 13.07 17.63 -4.35
C GLY A 16 12.58 16.38 -3.58
N TYR A 17 11.36 15.93 -3.82
CA TYR A 17 10.78 14.78 -3.14
C TYR A 17 11.34 13.47 -3.67
N LYS A 18 11.93 12.68 -2.76
CA LYS A 18 12.42 11.32 -3.04
C LYS A 18 11.38 10.28 -2.62
N ALA A 19 11.61 9.01 -2.98
CA ALA A 19 10.73 7.89 -2.61
C ALA A 19 10.48 7.74 -1.09
N GLY A 20 11.34 8.30 -0.25
CA GLY A 20 11.14 8.38 1.21
C GLY A 20 9.97 9.30 1.60
N ARG A 21 9.74 10.41 0.88
CA ARG A 21 8.58 11.29 1.11
C ARG A 21 7.26 10.53 0.99
N PHE A 22 7.21 9.59 0.06
CA PHE A 22 6.05 8.77 -0.25
C PHE A 22 5.96 7.49 0.60
N SER A 23 6.69 7.41 1.71
CA SER A 23 6.61 6.28 2.65
C SER A 23 6.00 6.74 3.97
N PHE A 24 4.91 6.07 4.38
CA PHE A 24 4.27 6.34 5.67
C PHE A 24 5.09 5.81 6.85
N ASN A 25 6.11 4.97 6.62
CA ASN A 25 6.96 4.38 7.67
C ASN A 25 8.12 5.27 8.10
N VAL A 26 8.39 6.37 7.40
CA VAL A 26 9.53 7.26 7.70
C VAL A 26 9.05 8.70 7.82
N LYS A 27 9.78 9.48 8.63
CA LYS A 27 9.52 10.91 8.78
C LYS A 27 9.69 11.64 7.44
N GLY A 28 8.95 12.74 7.29
CA GLY A 28 9.07 13.64 6.15
C GLY A 28 7.72 13.86 5.45
N GLY A 29 7.14 12.81 4.85
CA GLY A 29 5.85 12.91 4.16
C GLY A 29 4.66 12.25 4.89
N ARG A 30 4.93 11.40 5.87
CA ARG A 30 3.88 10.80 6.71
C ARG A 30 3.17 11.83 7.57
N CYS A 31 1.97 11.50 8.03
CA CYS A 31 1.32 12.25 9.10
C CYS A 31 2.07 11.98 10.42
N GLU A 32 2.57 13.02 11.07
CA GLU A 32 3.32 12.87 12.33
C GLU A 32 2.40 12.57 13.52
N THR A 33 1.12 12.98 13.48
CA THR A 33 0.15 12.71 14.57
C THR A 33 -0.10 11.22 14.77
N CYS A 34 -0.29 10.46 13.68
CA CYS A 34 -0.49 9.00 13.73
C CYS A 34 0.74 8.21 13.31
N GLN A 35 1.88 8.90 13.10
CA GLN A 35 3.14 8.33 12.64
C GLN A 35 3.01 7.46 11.37
N GLY A 36 2.04 7.78 10.50
CA GLY A 36 1.74 7.04 9.28
C GLY A 36 0.77 5.86 9.42
N GLY A 37 0.28 5.56 10.63
CA GLY A 37 -0.70 4.49 10.84
C GLY A 37 -2.10 4.80 10.31
N GLY A 38 -2.46 6.09 10.20
CA GLY A 38 -3.79 6.54 9.78
C GLY A 38 -4.89 6.34 10.84
N LEU A 39 -4.57 5.66 11.95
CA LEU A 39 -5.45 5.36 13.06
C LEU A 39 -4.84 5.85 14.37
N LYS A 40 -5.69 6.10 15.37
CA LYS A 40 -5.33 6.21 16.79
C LYS A 40 -5.96 5.04 17.52
N VAL A 41 -5.22 4.45 18.45
CA VAL A 41 -5.70 3.39 19.34
C VAL A 41 -6.26 4.07 20.59
N ILE A 42 -7.51 3.75 20.92
CA ILE A 42 -8.11 4.13 22.19
C ILE A 42 -8.07 2.88 23.06
N GLU A 43 -7.20 2.92 24.07
CA GLU A 43 -7.07 1.85 25.05
C GLU A 43 -8.30 1.83 25.96
N MET A 44 -8.89 0.65 26.09
CA MET A 44 -10.09 0.44 26.90
C MET A 44 -9.75 -0.55 28.02
N ASN A 45 -10.09 -0.21 29.27
CA ASN A 45 -9.66 -1.01 30.43
C ASN A 45 -10.22 -2.44 30.46
N PHE A 46 -11.38 -2.68 29.85
CA PHE A 46 -12.11 -3.94 29.95
C PHE A 46 -12.62 -4.48 28.61
N LEU A 47 -12.40 -3.74 27.52
CA LEU A 47 -12.87 -4.08 26.19
C LEU A 47 -11.67 -4.11 25.23
N PRO A 48 -11.80 -4.78 24.08
CA PRO A 48 -10.80 -4.68 23.03
C PRO A 48 -10.58 -3.21 22.62
N ASP A 49 -9.32 -2.88 22.32
CA ASP A 49 -8.95 -1.54 21.87
C ASP A 49 -9.75 -1.13 20.64
N VAL A 50 -10.13 0.14 20.60
CA VAL A 50 -10.88 0.72 19.48
C VAL A 50 -9.93 1.52 18.60
N TYR A 51 -10.00 1.27 17.30
CA TYR A 51 -9.25 2.03 16.30
C TYR A 51 -10.14 3.13 15.72
N VAL A 52 -9.73 4.37 15.90
CA VAL A 52 -10.40 5.54 15.30
C VAL A 52 -9.50 6.17 14.25
N HIS A 53 -10.09 6.76 13.21
CA HIS A 53 -9.31 7.50 12.22
C HIS A 53 -8.55 8.66 12.87
N CYS A 54 -7.30 8.85 12.43
CA CYS A 54 -6.51 9.99 12.85
C CYS A 54 -7.17 11.29 12.40
N GLU A 55 -7.55 12.16 13.33
CA GLU A 55 -8.18 13.46 13.08
C GLU A 55 -7.38 14.41 12.17
N THR A 56 -6.05 14.28 12.14
CA THR A 56 -5.18 15.18 11.36
C THR A 56 -5.14 14.79 9.89
N CYS A 57 -5.09 13.49 9.57
CA CYS A 57 -4.98 13.01 8.20
C CYS A 57 -6.24 12.30 7.69
N ASN A 58 -7.26 12.14 8.53
CA ASN A 58 -8.50 11.41 8.25
C ASN A 58 -8.24 10.05 7.59
N GLY A 59 -7.33 9.26 8.17
CA GLY A 59 -6.97 7.94 7.64
C GLY A 59 -5.94 7.93 6.51
N LYS A 60 -5.63 9.08 5.89
CA LYS A 60 -4.79 9.15 4.69
C LYS A 60 -3.29 8.88 4.89
N ARG A 61 -2.82 8.75 6.14
CA ARG A 61 -1.44 8.41 6.53
C ARG A 61 -0.34 9.41 6.16
N PHE A 62 -0.62 10.40 5.31
CA PHE A 62 0.34 11.39 4.82
C PHE A 62 -0.05 12.82 5.20
N ASN A 63 0.92 13.74 5.19
CA ASN A 63 0.66 15.16 5.30
C ASN A 63 0.12 15.74 3.99
N ARG A 64 -0.48 16.94 4.10
CA ARG A 64 -1.17 17.60 2.98
C ARG A 64 -0.25 17.82 1.78
N GLU A 65 0.98 18.24 2.01
CA GLU A 65 1.95 18.57 0.95
C GLU A 65 2.35 17.32 0.15
N THR A 66 2.35 16.14 0.78
CA THR A 66 2.62 14.86 0.08
C THR A 66 1.41 14.43 -0.75
N LEU A 67 0.19 14.71 -0.29
CA LEU A 67 -1.06 14.38 -0.98
C LEU A 67 -1.37 15.28 -2.18
N GLU A 68 -0.69 16.42 -2.30
CA GLU A 68 -0.78 17.31 -3.46
C GLU A 68 -0.14 16.71 -4.71
N VAL A 69 0.85 15.81 -4.55
CA VAL A 69 1.46 15.12 -5.68
C VAL A 69 0.52 14.03 -6.18
N ARG A 70 0.15 14.10 -7.46
CA ARG A 70 -0.86 13.22 -8.07
C ARG A 70 -0.34 12.57 -9.34
N TYR A 71 -0.56 11.27 -9.47
CA TYR A 71 -0.38 10.52 -10.71
C TYR A 71 -1.76 10.22 -11.29
N LYS A 72 -2.04 10.62 -12.53
CA LYS A 72 -3.37 10.49 -13.18
C LYS A 72 -4.52 10.98 -12.28
N GLY A 73 -4.32 12.13 -11.61
CA GLY A 73 -5.30 12.73 -10.70
C GLY A 73 -5.40 12.07 -9.31
N LYS A 74 -4.68 10.98 -9.04
CA LYS A 74 -4.74 10.23 -7.78
C LYS A 74 -3.49 10.50 -6.92
N SER A 75 -3.71 10.87 -5.67
CA SER A 75 -2.65 10.98 -4.66
C SER A 75 -2.14 9.60 -4.26
N ILE A 76 -1.03 9.55 -3.51
CA ILE A 76 -0.53 8.25 -3.03
C ILE A 76 -1.50 7.58 -2.03
N SER A 77 -2.28 8.35 -1.26
CA SER A 77 -3.34 7.78 -0.41
C SER A 77 -4.44 7.19 -1.27
N ASP A 78 -4.88 7.92 -2.30
CA ASP A 78 -5.93 7.46 -3.21
C ASP A 78 -5.52 6.15 -3.90
N VAL A 79 -4.22 5.98 -4.21
CA VAL A 79 -3.66 4.73 -4.76
C VAL A 79 -3.66 3.60 -3.72
N LEU A 80 -3.35 3.89 -2.46
CA LEU A 80 -3.42 2.88 -1.39
C LEU A 80 -4.85 2.45 -1.08
N GLU A 81 -5.84 3.29 -1.37
CA GLU A 81 -7.27 2.99 -1.21
C GLU A 81 -7.85 2.18 -2.38
N MET A 82 -7.13 2.05 -3.50
CA MET A 82 -7.58 1.23 -4.63
C MET A 82 -7.61 -0.25 -4.27
N THR A 83 -8.64 -0.95 -4.75
CA THR A 83 -8.64 -2.41 -4.77
C THR A 83 -7.53 -2.94 -5.68
N ILE A 84 -7.14 -4.20 -5.51
CA ILE A 84 -6.18 -4.85 -6.42
C ILE A 84 -6.71 -4.86 -7.85
N ASP A 85 -8.01 -5.05 -8.06
CA ASP A 85 -8.62 -4.99 -9.40
C ASP A 85 -8.47 -3.59 -10.02
N GLU A 86 -8.83 -2.54 -9.30
CA GLU A 86 -8.68 -1.15 -9.75
C GLU A 86 -7.20 -0.81 -10.02
N ALA A 87 -6.32 -1.21 -9.10
CA ALA A 87 -4.89 -0.97 -9.23
C ALA A 87 -4.28 -1.70 -10.43
N THR A 88 -4.79 -2.90 -10.78
CA THR A 88 -4.33 -3.68 -11.94
C THR A 88 -4.59 -2.90 -13.23
N GLU A 89 -5.79 -2.38 -13.40
CA GLU A 89 -6.14 -1.54 -14.55
C GLU A 89 -5.35 -0.22 -14.54
N PHE A 90 -5.29 0.45 -13.39
CA PHE A 90 -4.64 1.74 -13.23
C PHE A 90 -3.14 1.72 -13.58
N PHE A 91 -2.45 0.65 -13.19
CA PHE A 91 -1.01 0.46 -13.40
C PHE A 91 -0.64 -0.30 -14.68
N GLN A 92 -1.58 -0.69 -15.53
CA GLN A 92 -1.31 -1.37 -16.80
C GLN A 92 -0.19 -0.72 -17.66
N PRO A 93 -0.08 0.63 -17.76
CA PRO A 93 1.00 1.28 -18.51
C PRO A 93 2.39 1.20 -17.86
N ILE A 94 2.51 0.66 -16.64
CA ILE A 94 3.77 0.55 -15.89
C ILE A 94 4.06 -0.93 -15.63
N PRO A 95 4.75 -1.63 -16.57
CA PRO A 95 4.90 -3.09 -16.54
C PRO A 95 5.44 -3.64 -15.22
N LYS A 96 6.39 -2.92 -14.60
CA LYS A 96 7.02 -3.33 -13.34
C LYS A 96 6.04 -3.36 -12.15
N ILE A 97 5.07 -2.45 -12.12
CA ILE A 97 4.05 -2.40 -11.06
C ILE A 97 2.90 -3.34 -11.45
N TYR A 98 2.43 -3.24 -12.70
CA TYR A 98 1.38 -4.08 -13.26
C TYR A 98 1.62 -5.56 -12.98
N ALA A 99 2.80 -6.10 -13.31
CA ALA A 99 3.10 -7.52 -13.11
C ALA A 99 2.86 -7.97 -11.67
N LYS A 100 3.25 -7.15 -10.68
CA LYS A 100 3.10 -7.49 -9.25
C LYS A 100 1.66 -7.44 -8.78
N VAL A 101 0.92 -6.41 -9.19
CA VAL A 101 -0.50 -6.25 -8.82
C VAL A 101 -1.34 -7.31 -9.53
N LYS A 102 -1.01 -7.63 -10.78
CA LYS A 102 -1.64 -8.71 -11.54
C LYS A 102 -1.46 -10.07 -10.87
N THR A 103 -0.28 -10.38 -10.32
CA THR A 103 -0.08 -11.63 -9.56
C THR A 103 -0.99 -11.70 -8.31
N LEU A 104 -1.22 -10.56 -7.62
CA LEU A 104 -2.17 -10.52 -6.50
C LEU A 104 -3.61 -10.76 -6.98
N GLN A 105 -4.00 -10.20 -8.12
CA GLN A 105 -5.30 -10.46 -8.74
C GLN A 105 -5.45 -11.95 -9.10
N ASP A 106 -4.43 -12.55 -9.71
CA ASP A 106 -4.48 -13.94 -10.19
C ASP A 106 -4.60 -14.97 -9.06
N VAL A 107 -4.12 -14.66 -7.85
CA VAL A 107 -4.35 -15.50 -6.65
C VAL A 107 -5.70 -15.24 -5.98
N GLY A 108 -6.56 -14.39 -6.55
CA GLY A 108 -7.91 -14.14 -6.06
C GLY A 108 -8.02 -13.08 -4.96
N LEU A 109 -7.06 -12.13 -4.91
CA LEU A 109 -7.09 -11.01 -3.97
C LEU A 109 -7.60 -9.70 -4.61
N GLY A 110 -8.41 -9.78 -5.67
CA GLY A 110 -8.91 -8.60 -6.40
C GLY A 110 -9.62 -7.56 -5.53
N TYR A 111 -10.35 -8.02 -4.52
CA TYR A 111 -11.24 -7.21 -3.67
C TYR A 111 -10.53 -6.46 -2.53
N ILE A 112 -9.32 -6.86 -2.12
CA ILE A 112 -8.60 -6.17 -1.03
C ILE A 112 -7.96 -4.89 -1.56
N THR A 113 -7.73 -3.91 -0.70
CA THR A 113 -7.05 -2.66 -1.09
C THR A 113 -5.54 -2.76 -0.93
N LEU A 114 -4.78 -2.02 -1.76
CA LEU A 114 -3.30 -1.97 -1.68
C LEU A 114 -2.77 -1.53 -0.30
N GLY A 115 -3.54 -0.71 0.40
CA GLY A 115 -3.22 -0.13 1.70
C GLY A 115 -3.83 -0.86 2.89
N GLN A 116 -4.56 -1.97 2.69
CA GLN A 116 -5.19 -2.73 3.77
C GLN A 116 -4.15 -3.15 4.82
N GLN A 117 -4.51 -2.99 6.09
CA GLN A 117 -3.60 -3.31 7.19
C GLN A 117 -3.46 -4.83 7.33
N SER A 118 -2.23 -5.30 7.45
CA SER A 118 -1.94 -6.75 7.53
C SER A 118 -2.62 -7.43 8.72
N THR A 119 -2.89 -6.70 9.81
CA THR A 119 -3.61 -7.19 10.99
C THR A 119 -5.09 -7.47 10.74
N THR A 120 -5.66 -6.94 9.66
CA THR A 120 -7.06 -7.12 9.28
C THR A 120 -7.27 -8.21 8.23
N LEU A 121 -6.18 -8.83 7.76
CA LEU A 121 -6.24 -9.91 6.77
C LEU A 121 -6.53 -11.24 7.47
N SER A 122 -7.38 -12.06 6.85
CA SER A 122 -7.57 -13.46 7.19
C SER A 122 -6.30 -14.29 6.95
N GLY A 123 -6.20 -15.45 7.60
CA GLY A 123 -5.09 -16.39 7.40
C GLY A 123 -4.91 -16.77 5.92
N GLY A 124 -6.00 -17.10 5.23
CA GLY A 124 -5.98 -17.46 3.81
C GLY A 124 -5.60 -16.29 2.88
N GLU A 125 -5.95 -15.04 3.23
CA GLU A 125 -5.46 -13.87 2.50
C GLU A 125 -3.96 -13.67 2.69
N ALA A 126 -3.47 -13.76 3.93
CA ALA A 126 -2.04 -13.63 4.22
C ALA A 126 -1.22 -14.72 3.51
N GLN A 127 -1.74 -15.95 3.44
CA GLN A 127 -1.10 -17.04 2.69
C GLN A 127 -1.06 -16.75 1.18
N ARG A 128 -2.17 -16.28 0.60
CA ARG A 128 -2.22 -15.91 -0.83
C ARG A 128 -1.29 -14.75 -1.18
N ILE A 129 -1.09 -13.77 -0.29
CA ILE A 129 -0.08 -12.71 -0.48
C ILE A 129 1.34 -13.28 -0.53
N LYS A 130 1.66 -14.23 0.36
CA LYS A 130 2.96 -14.93 0.34
C LYS A 130 3.14 -15.69 -0.98
N LEU A 131 2.11 -16.43 -1.41
CA LEU A 131 2.12 -17.14 -2.69
C LEU A 131 2.35 -16.19 -3.87
N ALA A 132 1.62 -15.07 -3.94
CA ALA A 132 1.79 -14.07 -4.99
C ALA A 132 3.21 -13.48 -5.02
N THR A 133 3.82 -13.28 -3.84
CA THR A 133 5.20 -12.81 -3.74
C THR A 133 6.17 -13.80 -4.38
N GLU A 134 5.98 -15.10 -4.14
CA GLU A 134 6.81 -16.15 -4.72
C GLU A 134 6.59 -16.30 -6.23
N LEU A 135 5.33 -16.27 -6.70
CA LEU A 135 4.99 -16.32 -8.12
C LEU A 135 5.52 -15.12 -8.92
N SER A 136 5.73 -13.97 -8.27
CA SER A 136 6.30 -12.78 -8.91
C SER A 136 7.81 -12.88 -9.17
N LYS A 137 8.50 -13.87 -8.59
CA LYS A 137 9.94 -14.09 -8.80
C LYS A 137 10.20 -14.87 -10.09
N ARG A 138 11.39 -14.67 -10.66
CA ARG A 138 11.84 -15.45 -11.82
C ARG A 138 12.05 -16.90 -11.38
N GLN A 139 11.32 -17.83 -11.99
CA GLN A 139 11.44 -19.25 -11.68
C GLN A 139 12.85 -19.77 -12.02
N THR A 140 13.45 -20.48 -11.09
CA THR A 140 14.76 -21.15 -11.27
C THR A 140 14.62 -22.65 -11.51
N GLY A 141 13.39 -23.19 -11.51
CA GLY A 141 13.09 -24.61 -11.71
C GLY A 141 13.30 -25.50 -10.48
N ASN A 142 14.04 -25.05 -9.47
CA ASN A 142 14.40 -25.82 -8.27
C ASN A 142 13.69 -25.30 -7.01
N THR A 143 12.36 -25.19 -7.03
CA THR A 143 11.61 -24.74 -5.85
C THR A 143 10.31 -25.52 -5.71
N LEU A 144 10.14 -26.19 -4.57
CA LEU A 144 8.92 -26.88 -4.16
C LEU A 144 8.18 -25.99 -3.15
N TYR A 145 6.95 -25.61 -3.48
CA TYR A 145 6.06 -24.90 -2.56
C TYR A 145 5.12 -25.91 -1.90
N ILE A 146 5.16 -25.97 -0.57
CA ILE A 146 4.21 -26.72 0.25
C ILE A 146 3.31 -25.70 0.93
N LEU A 147 2.01 -25.81 0.69
CA LEU A 147 0.98 -24.99 1.30
C LEU A 147 0.15 -25.92 2.19
N ASP A 148 0.15 -25.64 3.48
CA ASP A 148 -0.73 -26.30 4.44
C ASP A 148 -1.99 -25.45 4.59
N GLU A 149 -3.15 -26.09 4.74
CA GLU A 149 -4.39 -25.42 5.17
C GLU A 149 -4.51 -25.48 6.69
#